data_AF-A0AAU6WR00-F1
#
_entry.id   AF-A0AAU6WR00-F1
#
_cell.length_a   1.000
_cell.length_b   1.000
_cell.length_c   1.000
_cell.angle_alpha   90.00
_cell.angle_beta   90.00
_cell.angle_gamma   90.00
#
_symmetry.space_group_name_H-M   'P 1'
#
loop_
_entity.id
_entity.type
_entity.pdbx_description
1 polymer ?
#
loop_
_entity_poly.entity_id
_entity_poly.type
_entity_poly.pdbx_seq_one_letter_code
_entity_poly.pdbx_strand_id
1 'polypeptide(L)'
;MNDSLILQVIENIHINVSKNFSNSINIGVLNGISGYSIFYEYYNKYLTDQPNEYQSKHILNICIDRINNNYNKATYCDGICGFIWAINFLKENKLRYFNLNINSLYKYIKEWTLIAIASGNYDFLHGSTGTIYYLVNKLKINSNSLSLFQNYINALEKNIVKYTISEIKN
;
A
#
# COMPACT_ATOMS: atom_id res chain seq x y z
N MET A 1 -15.75 -0.22 28.96
CA MET A 1 -16.06 0.54 27.74
C MET A 1 -17.35 -0.06 27.20
N ASN A 2 -18.38 0.73 26.92
CA ASN A 2 -19.72 0.21 26.62
C ASN A 2 -19.73 -0.39 25.20
N ASP A 3 -19.96 -1.70 25.05
CA ASP A 3 -19.94 -2.39 23.75
C ASP A 3 -20.90 -1.74 22.73
N SER A 4 -22.02 -1.17 23.22
CA SER A 4 -22.95 -0.40 22.40
C SER A 4 -22.31 0.83 21.74
N LEU A 5 -21.42 1.54 22.43
CA LEU A 5 -20.72 2.69 21.87
C LEU A 5 -19.72 2.26 20.79
N ILE A 6 -19.02 1.13 20.99
CA ILE A 6 -18.07 0.59 20.02
C ILE A 6 -18.79 0.22 18.72
N LEU A 7 -19.91 -0.50 18.83
CA LEU A 7 -20.72 -0.86 17.67
C LEU A 7 -21.23 0.38 16.93
N GLN A 8 -21.69 1.41 17.66
CA GLN A 8 -22.13 2.66 17.05
C GLN A 8 -21.00 3.37 16.29
N VAL A 9 -19.77 3.35 16.82
CA VAL A 9 -18.60 3.91 16.12
C VAL A 9 -18.30 3.15 14.84
N ILE A 10 -18.35 1.80 14.88
CA ILE A 10 -18.08 0.98 13.69
C ILE A 10 -19.15 1.18 12.62
N GLU A 11 -20.43 1.29 13.01
CA GLU A 11 -21.52 1.63 12.09
C GLU A 11 -21.31 2.99 11.44
N ASN A 12 -20.88 4.00 12.22
CA ASN A 12 -20.56 5.31 11.67
C ASN A 12 -19.40 5.25 10.67
N ILE A 13 -18.39 4.41 10.92
CA ILE A 13 -17.30 4.15 9.97
C ILE A 13 -17.84 3.50 8.70
N HIS A 14 -18.69 2.47 8.82
CA HIS A 14 -19.31 1.81 7.66
C HIS A 14 -20.13 2.78 6.81
N ILE A 15 -20.96 3.62 7.43
CA ILE A 15 -21.72 4.68 6.74
C ILE A 15 -20.79 5.69 6.07
N ASN A 16 -19.71 6.08 6.73
CA ASN A 16 -18.76 7.04 6.16
C ASN A 16 -18.02 6.44 4.95
N VAL A 17 -17.52 5.21 5.09
CA VAL A 17 -16.78 4.51 4.03
C VAL A 17 -17.69 4.27 2.83
N SER A 18 -18.93 3.81 3.02
CA SER A 18 -19.88 3.55 1.93
C SER A 18 -20.24 4.80 1.13
N LYS A 19 -20.32 5.96 1.79
CA LYS A 19 -20.62 7.23 1.11
C LYS A 19 -19.42 7.87 0.43
N ASN A 20 -18.21 7.67 0.96
CA ASN A 20 -17.06 8.48 0.58
C ASN A 20 -15.97 7.71 -0.18
N PHE A 21 -16.03 6.38 -0.30
CA PHE A 21 -14.95 5.64 -0.94
C PHE A 21 -14.69 6.08 -2.39
N SER A 22 -15.74 6.45 -3.13
CA SER A 22 -15.64 6.94 -4.51
C SER A 22 -14.87 8.26 -4.63
N ASN A 23 -14.83 9.08 -3.58
CA ASN A 23 -14.16 10.39 -3.57
C ASN A 23 -12.63 10.28 -3.45
N SER A 24 -12.12 9.17 -2.90
CA SER A 24 -10.67 8.97 -2.79
C SER A 24 -10.11 8.52 -4.13
N ILE A 25 -9.14 9.28 -4.67
CA ILE A 25 -8.44 8.97 -5.92
C ILE A 25 -7.33 7.92 -5.69
N ASN A 26 -6.78 7.88 -4.48
CA ASN A 26 -5.70 6.98 -4.09
C ASN A 26 -6.17 5.54 -3.95
N ILE A 27 -5.26 4.60 -4.17
CA ILE A 27 -5.56 3.16 -4.16
C ILE A 27 -4.85 2.41 -3.03
N GLY A 28 -3.88 3.03 -2.37
CA GLY A 28 -3.10 2.46 -1.27
C GLY A 28 -3.94 2.13 -0.04
N VAL A 29 -3.29 1.56 0.96
CA VAL A 29 -4.00 0.93 2.08
C VAL A 29 -4.35 1.90 3.20
N LEU A 30 -3.51 2.91 3.44
CA LEU A 30 -3.70 3.84 4.56
C LEU A 30 -4.54 5.05 4.17
N ASN A 31 -4.29 5.60 2.97
CA ASN A 31 -4.95 6.80 2.48
C ASN A 31 -5.56 6.57 1.08
N GLY A 32 -6.01 5.34 0.83
CA GLY A 32 -6.64 4.95 -0.42
C GLY A 32 -7.73 3.91 -0.19
N ILE A 33 -8.44 3.58 -1.26
CA ILE A 33 -9.67 2.79 -1.15
C ILE A 33 -9.41 1.31 -0.82
N SER A 34 -8.20 0.78 -1.02
CA SER A 34 -7.93 -0.63 -0.71
C SER A 34 -8.01 -0.94 0.79
N GLY A 35 -7.72 0.02 1.67
CA GLY A 35 -7.95 -0.14 3.11
C GLY A 35 -9.43 -0.35 3.46
N TYR A 36 -10.33 0.30 2.71
CA TYR A 36 -11.77 0.10 2.86
C TYR A 36 -12.19 -1.32 2.53
N SER A 37 -11.54 -1.97 1.57
CA SER A 37 -11.83 -3.37 1.24
C SER A 37 -11.55 -4.30 2.43
N ILE A 38 -10.45 -4.07 3.16
CA ILE A 38 -10.11 -4.81 4.37
C ILE A 38 -11.16 -4.57 5.46
N PHE A 39 -11.56 -3.31 5.66
CA PHE A 39 -12.62 -2.97 6.59
C PHE A 39 -13.92 -3.70 6.25
N TYR A 40 -14.35 -3.69 4.98
CA TYR A 40 -15.58 -4.37 4.55
C TYR A 40 -15.53 -5.88 4.78
N GLU A 41 -14.40 -6.55 4.52
CA GLU A 41 -14.31 -7.98 4.78
C GLU A 41 -14.46 -8.30 6.27
N TYR A 42 -13.87 -7.49 7.15
CA TYR A 42 -14.03 -7.69 8.60
C TYR A 42 -15.45 -7.35 9.07
N TYR A 43 -16.02 -6.25 8.59
CA TYR A 43 -17.37 -5.84 8.91
C TYR A 43 -18.39 -6.91 8.47
N ASN A 44 -18.30 -7.38 7.23
CA ASN A 44 -19.14 -8.45 6.69
C ASN A 44 -19.00 -9.76 7.48
N LYS A 45 -17.78 -10.08 7.92
CA LYS A 45 -17.52 -11.34 8.61
C LYS A 45 -18.06 -11.36 10.04
N TYR A 46 -18.08 -10.22 10.74
CA TYR A 46 -18.29 -10.21 12.19
C TYR A 46 -19.46 -9.35 12.67
N LEU A 47 -19.97 -8.41 11.87
CA LEU A 47 -20.85 -7.34 12.37
C LEU A 47 -22.18 -7.25 11.63
N THR A 48 -22.39 -8.00 10.56
CA THR A 48 -23.67 -8.04 9.83
C THR A 48 -24.13 -9.46 9.57
N ASP A 49 -25.42 -9.70 9.76
CA ASP A 49 -26.10 -10.93 9.37
C ASP A 49 -26.42 -10.96 7.86
N GLN A 50 -26.17 -9.86 7.15
CA GLN A 50 -26.41 -9.66 5.72
C GLN A 50 -25.13 -9.18 5.03
N PRO A 51 -24.12 -10.04 4.88
CA PRO A 51 -22.83 -9.66 4.30
C PRO A 51 -22.97 -9.22 2.84
N ASN A 52 -22.41 -8.06 2.50
CA ASN A 52 -22.32 -7.60 1.11
C ASN A 52 -20.96 -7.97 0.52
N GLU A 53 -20.86 -9.18 -0.02
CA GLU A 53 -19.62 -9.69 -0.62
C GLU A 53 -19.16 -8.92 -1.87
N TYR A 54 -20.02 -8.09 -2.46
CA TYR A 54 -19.71 -7.37 -3.69
C TYR A 54 -18.91 -6.09 -3.43
N GLN A 55 -19.06 -5.46 -2.26
CA GLN A 55 -18.53 -4.12 -2.03
C GLN A 55 -17.00 -4.08 -1.98
N SER A 56 -16.39 -5.00 -1.22
CA SER A 56 -14.94 -5.17 -1.18
C SER A 56 -14.36 -5.52 -2.57
N LYS A 57 -14.98 -6.46 -3.29
CA LYS A 57 -14.57 -6.81 -4.66
C LYS A 57 -14.66 -5.62 -5.61
N HIS A 58 -15.74 -4.85 -5.51
CA HIS A 58 -15.95 -3.66 -6.34
C HIS A 58 -14.86 -2.61 -6.10
N ILE A 59 -14.53 -2.32 -4.84
CA ILE A 59 -13.44 -1.42 -4.45
C ILE A 59 -12.10 -1.87 -5.04
N LEU A 60 -11.78 -3.16 -4.93
CA LEU A 60 -10.53 -3.71 -5.46
C LEU A 60 -10.48 -3.64 -6.99
N ASN A 61 -11.61 -3.86 -7.68
CA ASN A 61 -11.69 -3.68 -9.13
C ASN A 61 -11.46 -2.21 -9.53
N ILE A 62 -12.00 -1.24 -8.78
CA ILE A 62 -11.73 0.18 -9.04
C ILE A 62 -10.22 0.48 -8.93
N CYS A 63 -9.51 -0.11 -7.97
CA CYS A 63 -8.05 0.04 -7.89
C CYS A 63 -7.35 -0.46 -9.16
N ILE A 64 -7.75 -1.63 -9.67
CA ILE A 64 -7.19 -2.22 -10.90
C ILE A 64 -7.49 -1.32 -12.09
N ASP A 65 -8.73 -0.83 -12.21
CA ASP A 65 -9.13 0.06 -13.28
C ASP A 65 -8.33 1.36 -13.25
N ARG A 66 -8.07 1.92 -12.07
CA ARG A 66 -7.20 3.11 -11.93
C ARG A 66 -5.77 2.84 -12.38
N ILE A 67 -5.21 1.69 -12.02
CA ILE A 67 -3.88 1.27 -12.49
C ILE A 67 -3.85 1.19 -14.03
N ASN A 68 -4.85 0.55 -14.62
CA ASN A 68 -4.97 0.44 -16.08
C ASN A 68 -5.20 1.80 -16.75
N ASN A 69 -5.74 2.78 -16.02
CA ASN A 69 -5.96 4.17 -16.46
C ASN A 69 -4.87 5.14 -15.94
N ASN A 70 -3.60 4.72 -16.01
CA ASN A 70 -2.42 5.56 -15.75
C ASN A 70 -2.22 6.04 -14.29
N TYR A 71 -2.75 5.34 -13.30
CA TYR A 71 -2.39 5.62 -11.90
C TYR A 71 -0.87 5.41 -11.67
N ASN A 72 -0.21 6.41 -11.07
CA ASN A 72 1.25 6.54 -11.12
C ASN A 72 1.91 6.80 -9.75
N LYS A 73 1.29 6.40 -8.64
CA LYS A 73 1.94 6.40 -7.33
C LYS A 73 2.33 4.98 -6.94
N ALA A 74 3.62 4.73 -6.71
CA ALA A 74 4.08 3.42 -6.25
C ALA A 74 4.08 3.26 -4.71
N THR A 75 3.80 4.33 -3.96
CA THR A 75 4.00 4.41 -2.50
C THR A 75 3.18 3.40 -1.69
N TYR A 76 3.58 3.19 -0.44
CA TYR A 76 2.94 2.24 0.47
C TYR A 76 1.63 2.81 1.08
N CYS A 77 1.63 4.10 1.41
CA CYS A 77 0.47 4.76 2.03
C CYS A 77 -0.71 4.93 1.05
N ASP A 78 -0.41 5.53 -0.11
CA ASP A 78 -1.42 6.02 -1.06
C ASP A 78 -1.48 5.19 -2.34
N GLY A 79 -0.44 4.40 -2.64
CA GLY A 79 -0.15 3.91 -3.98
C GLY A 79 -0.23 2.39 -4.18
N ILE A 80 0.35 1.97 -5.30
CA ILE A 80 0.31 0.59 -5.81
C ILE A 80 0.90 -0.42 -4.82
N CYS A 81 2.00 -0.10 -4.13
CA CYS A 81 2.57 -1.03 -3.14
C CYS A 81 1.59 -1.27 -1.98
N GLY A 82 0.91 -0.23 -1.51
CA GLY A 82 -0.14 -0.37 -0.49
C GLY A 82 -1.31 -1.23 -0.97
N PHE A 83 -1.76 -1.02 -2.20
CA PHE A 83 -2.82 -1.83 -2.81
C PHE A 83 -2.42 -3.32 -2.92
N ILE A 84 -1.21 -3.61 -3.42
CA ILE A 84 -0.72 -4.98 -3.53
C ILE A 84 -0.59 -5.62 -2.14
N TRP A 85 -0.14 -4.85 -1.15
CA TRP A 85 -0.11 -5.32 0.23
C TRP A 85 -1.51 -5.68 0.74
N ALA A 86 -2.52 -4.83 0.49
CA ALA A 86 -3.90 -5.13 0.88
C ALA A 86 -4.42 -6.43 0.25
N ILE A 87 -4.15 -6.67 -1.03
CA ILE A 87 -4.51 -7.93 -1.70
C ILE A 87 -3.85 -9.13 -1.02
N ASN A 88 -2.55 -9.05 -0.73
CA ASN A 88 -1.83 -10.14 -0.07
C ASN A 88 -2.37 -10.36 1.35
N PHE A 89 -2.63 -9.29 2.09
CA PHE A 89 -3.20 -9.35 3.43
C PHE A 89 -4.56 -10.08 3.43
N LEU A 90 -5.47 -9.71 2.51
CA LEU A 90 -6.77 -10.36 2.38
C LEU A 90 -6.65 -11.86 2.05
N LYS A 91 -5.69 -12.21 1.19
CA LYS A 91 -5.41 -13.60 0.80
C LYS A 91 -4.84 -14.41 1.95
N GLU A 92 -3.81 -13.90 2.63
CA GLU A 92 -3.12 -14.57 3.74
C GLU A 92 -4.06 -14.81 4.93
N ASN A 93 -4.95 -13.85 5.21
CA ASN A 93 -5.94 -13.96 6.28
C ASN A 93 -7.20 -14.74 5.88
N LYS A 94 -7.23 -15.34 4.68
CA LYS A 94 -8.39 -16.09 4.15
C LYS A 94 -9.70 -15.27 4.17
N LEU A 95 -9.59 -13.95 4.05
CA LEU A 95 -10.73 -13.05 3.97
C LEU A 95 -11.26 -13.00 2.54
N ARG A 96 -10.34 -12.94 1.57
CA ARG A 96 -10.70 -12.97 0.15
C ARG A 96 -9.59 -13.48 -0.73
N TYR A 97 -9.95 -14.23 -1.78
CA TYR A 97 -9.01 -14.63 -2.82
C TYR A 97 -9.12 -13.72 -4.04
N PHE A 98 -7.97 -13.25 -4.53
CA PHE A 98 -7.85 -12.52 -5.79
C PHE A 98 -6.71 -13.12 -6.63
N ASN A 99 -7.01 -13.38 -7.90
CA ASN A 99 -5.99 -13.81 -8.87
C ASN A 99 -5.57 -12.61 -9.72
N LEU A 100 -4.57 -11.87 -9.24
CA LEU A 100 -4.09 -10.65 -9.86
C LEU A 100 -2.65 -10.85 -10.31
N ASN A 101 -2.40 -10.66 -11.61
CA ASN A 101 -1.05 -10.74 -12.15
C ASN A 101 -0.29 -9.43 -11.87
N ILE A 102 0.28 -9.34 -10.68
CA ILE A 102 1.06 -8.17 -10.22
C ILE A 102 2.49 -8.11 -10.82
N ASN A 103 2.90 -9.11 -11.61
CA ASN A 103 4.25 -9.14 -12.17
C ASN A 103 4.49 -8.01 -13.18
N SER A 104 3.44 -7.57 -13.89
CA SER A 104 3.51 -6.43 -14.81
C SER A 104 3.88 -5.11 -14.12
N LEU A 105 3.55 -4.97 -12.83
CA LEU A 105 3.81 -3.76 -12.04
C LEU A 105 5.24 -3.71 -11.48
N TYR A 106 5.98 -4.82 -11.53
CA TYR A 106 7.32 -4.90 -10.98
C TYR A 106 8.28 -3.88 -11.60
N LYS A 107 8.31 -3.80 -12.94
CA LYS A 107 9.18 -2.87 -13.67
C LYS A 107 8.88 -1.42 -13.26
N TYR A 108 7.59 -1.07 -13.23
CA TYR A 108 7.13 0.25 -12.84
C TYR A 108 7.54 0.62 -11.40
N ILE A 109 7.29 -0.27 -10.43
CA ILE A 109 7.64 -0.03 -9.02
C ILE A 109 9.16 0.10 -8.86
N LYS A 110 9.94 -0.71 -9.57
CA LYS A 110 11.41 -0.63 -9.57
C LYS A 110 11.89 0.73 -10.10
N GLU A 111 11.38 1.19 -11.24
CA GLU A 111 11.73 2.49 -11.82
C GLU A 111 11.37 3.63 -10.88
N TRP A 112 10.16 3.63 -10.32
CA TRP A 112 9.74 4.63 -9.34
C TRP A 112 10.66 4.64 -8.11
N THR A 113 11.04 3.45 -7.62
CA THR A 113 11.94 3.31 -6.46
C THR A 113 13.29 3.92 -6.72
N LEU A 114 13.88 3.70 -7.90
CA LEU A 114 15.17 4.29 -8.26
C LEU A 114 15.10 5.82 -8.35
N ILE A 115 13.98 6.37 -8.85
CA ILE A 115 13.74 7.82 -8.85
C ILE A 115 13.65 8.36 -7.42
N ALA A 116 12.91 7.70 -6.53
CA ALA A 116 12.80 8.10 -5.13
C ALA A 116 14.13 8.01 -4.37
N ILE A 117 14.97 7.02 -4.66
CA ILE A 117 16.34 6.93 -4.11
C ILE A 117 17.19 8.10 -4.62
N ALA A 118 17.13 8.40 -5.92
CA ALA A 118 17.91 9.48 -6.52
C ALA A 118 17.52 10.87 -6.00
N SER A 119 16.25 11.06 -5.61
CA SER A 119 15.77 12.29 -4.99
C SER A 119 16.04 12.37 -3.48
N GLY A 120 16.62 11.33 -2.88
CA GLY A 120 16.87 11.25 -1.43
C GLY A 120 15.60 11.07 -0.58
N ASN A 121 14.50 10.64 -1.19
CA ASN A 121 13.25 10.36 -0.48
C ASN A 121 13.25 8.93 0.07
N TYR A 122 13.65 8.80 1.34
CA TYR A 122 13.73 7.53 2.07
C TYR A 122 12.57 7.30 3.04
N ASP A 123 11.48 8.06 2.94
CA ASP A 123 10.31 7.81 3.78
C ASP A 123 9.72 6.41 3.51
N PHE A 124 9.19 5.75 4.54
CA PHE A 124 8.57 4.44 4.38
C PHE A 124 7.22 4.52 3.67
N LEU A 125 6.41 5.52 4.02
CA LEU A 125 5.03 5.64 3.58
C LEU A 125 4.92 6.23 2.17
N HIS A 126 5.79 7.20 1.86
CA HIS A 126 5.77 8.06 0.69
C HIS A 126 7.06 8.02 -0.12
N GLY A 127 8.08 7.28 0.32
CA GLY A 127 9.40 7.23 -0.29
C GLY A 127 9.85 5.83 -0.70
N SER A 128 11.16 5.72 -0.96
CA SER A 128 11.79 4.51 -1.49
C SER A 128 11.81 3.34 -0.51
N THR A 129 11.77 3.58 0.80
CA THR A 129 11.95 2.51 1.80
C THR A 129 10.78 1.50 1.76
N GLY A 130 9.54 1.98 1.64
CA GLY A 130 8.38 1.10 1.55
C GLY A 130 8.34 0.31 0.23
N THR A 131 8.79 0.91 -0.88
CA THR A 131 8.83 0.22 -2.17
C THR A 131 9.98 -0.79 -2.25
N ILE A 132 11.13 -0.50 -1.62
CA ILE A 132 12.22 -1.46 -1.42
C ILE A 132 11.74 -2.65 -0.58
N TYR A 133 11.06 -2.39 0.54
CA TYR A 133 10.47 -3.45 1.38
C TYR A 133 9.56 -4.37 0.55
N TYR A 134 8.68 -3.80 -0.27
CA TYR A 134 7.83 -4.59 -1.17
C TYR A 134 8.66 -5.41 -2.17
N LEU A 135 9.59 -4.78 -2.89
CA LEU A 135 10.36 -5.44 -3.96
C LEU A 135 11.24 -6.58 -3.42
N VAL A 136 11.87 -6.40 -2.26
CA VAL A 136 12.70 -7.42 -1.61
C VAL A 136 11.85 -8.62 -1.18
N ASN A 137 10.71 -8.37 -0.53
CA ASN A 137 9.80 -9.45 -0.11
C ASN A 137 9.20 -10.19 -1.31
N LYS A 138 8.86 -9.47 -2.39
CA LYS A 138 8.21 -10.05 -3.57
C LYS A 138 9.16 -10.92 -4.39
N LEU A 139 10.42 -10.51 -4.54
CA LEU A 139 11.35 -11.19 -5.43
C LEU A 139 11.74 -12.59 -4.95
N LYS A 140 11.59 -12.87 -3.63
CA LYS A 140 12.38 -13.90 -2.93
C LYS A 140 13.89 -13.63 -3.17
N ILE A 141 14.73 -13.76 -2.15
CA ILE A 141 16.13 -13.33 -2.26
C ILE A 141 16.79 -13.94 -3.52
N ASN A 142 17.11 -13.08 -4.48
CA ASN A 142 17.79 -13.37 -5.74
C ASN A 142 18.74 -12.21 -6.12
N SER A 143 19.63 -12.42 -7.09
CA SER A 143 20.67 -11.45 -7.48
C SER A 143 20.11 -10.05 -7.83
N ASN A 144 18.94 -9.98 -8.45
CA ASN A 144 18.28 -8.71 -8.79
C ASN A 144 17.74 -7.98 -7.55
N SER A 145 17.18 -8.71 -6.58
CA SER A 145 16.74 -8.11 -5.31
C SER A 145 17.93 -7.63 -4.47
N LEU A 146 19.03 -8.38 -4.49
CA LEU A 146 20.21 -8.09 -3.70
C LEU A 146 20.91 -6.81 -4.20
N SER A 147 21.08 -6.70 -5.51
CA SER A 147 21.65 -5.49 -6.14
C SER A 147 20.79 -4.24 -5.90
N LEU A 148 19.46 -4.36 -5.97
CA LEU A 148 18.57 -3.24 -5.65
C LEU A 148 18.71 -2.80 -4.19
N PHE A 149 18.74 -3.77 -3.26
CA PHE A 149 18.91 -3.48 -1.84
C PHE A 149 20.28 -2.86 -1.54
N GLN A 150 21.35 -3.37 -2.15
CA GLN A 150 22.70 -2.79 -2.06
C GLN A 150 22.72 -1.34 -2.56
N ASN A 151 22.09 -1.05 -3.71
CA ASN A 151 22.00 0.32 -4.23
C ASN A 151 21.29 1.25 -3.25
N TYR A 152 20.22 0.78 -2.60
CA TYR A 152 19.50 1.53 -1.58
C TYR A 152 20.38 1.81 -0.35
N ILE A 153 21.07 0.79 0.19
CA ILE A 153 22.00 0.96 1.33
C ILE A 153 23.12 1.94 1.00
N ASN A 154 23.79 1.78 -0.14
CA ASN A 154 24.85 2.67 -0.59
C ASN A 154 24.37 4.13 -0.72
N ALA A 155 23.11 4.34 -1.13
CA ALA A 155 22.53 5.67 -1.26
C ALA A 155 22.20 6.29 0.11
N LEU A 156 21.75 5.49 1.08
CA LEU A 156 21.57 5.92 2.47
C LEU A 156 22.88 6.36 3.09
N GLU A 157 23.93 5.54 2.98
CA GLU A 157 25.26 5.85 3.52
C GLU A 157 25.82 7.16 2.98
N LYS A 158 25.73 7.37 1.65
CA LYS A 158 26.14 8.63 1.02
C LYS A 158 25.38 9.84 1.56
N ASN A 159 24.09 9.72 1.81
CA ASN A 159 23.30 10.81 2.37
C ASN A 159 23.67 11.10 3.84
N ILE A 160 23.90 10.07 4.66
CA ILE A 160 24.36 10.23 6.05
C ILE A 160 25.67 11.02 6.10
N VAL A 161 26.64 10.66 5.24
CA VAL A 161 27.92 11.38 5.14
C VAL A 161 27.70 12.85 4.76
N LYS A 162 26.79 13.13 3.83
CA LYS A 162 26.47 14.51 3.41
C LYS A 162 25.89 15.34 4.57
N TYR A 163 24.95 14.78 5.34
CA TYR A 163 24.38 15.46 6.51
C TYR A 163 25.42 15.73 7.60
N THR A 164 26.25 14.73 7.90
CA THR A 164 27.31 14.85 8.90
C THR A 164 28.32 15.95 8.53
N ILE A 165 28.73 16.04 7.26
CA ILE A 165 29.63 17.10 6.79
C ILE A 165 28.96 18.47 6.80
N SER A 166 27.65 18.57 6.55
CA SER A 166 26.94 19.85 6.61
C SER A 166 26.78 20.38 8.03
N GLU A 167 26.64 19.52 9.04
CA GLU A 167 26.58 19.92 10.45
C GLU A 167 27.93 20.38 11.00
N ILE A 168 29.04 19.83 10.51
CA ILE A 168 30.40 20.25 10.91
C ILE A 168 30.76 21.64 10.34
N LYS A 169 30.09 22.08 9.27
CA LYS A 169 30.39 23.36 8.57
C LYS A 169 29.52 24.54 9.03
N ASN A 170 28.56 24.30 9.92
CA ASN A 170 27.73 25.34 10.55
C ASN A 170 28.15 25.54 12.01
#